data_AF-A0A820LUF2-F1
#
_entry.id   AF-A0A820LUF2-F1
#
_cell.length_a   1.000
_cell.length_b   1.000
_cell.length_c   1.000
_cell.angle_alpha   90.00
_cell.angle_beta   90.00
_cell.angle_gamma   90.00
#
_symmetry.space_group_name_H-M   'P 1'
#
loop_
_entity.id
_entity.type
_entity.pdbx_description
1 polymer ?
#
loop_
_entity_poly.entity_id
_entity_poly.type
_entity_poly.pdbx_seq_one_letter_code
_entity_poly.pdbx_strand_id
1 'polypeptide(L)'
;MINNSLILFILILTTYILCDPIELSEIIIREHTPIGHLLVTLNTTTTKLRNSYRFVSNNHREIQRYFSLNSSTGELRIAIDIDREIICTHRRIQCKFLLKIFELFNEKLYHIPILIEDINDHRPIFPYKTSPIELHISENSPPYQSKLFIQQAYDQDQLRQPQP
;
A
#
# COMPACT_ATOMS: atom_id res chain seq x y z
N MET A 1 -21.11 -46.51 -15.09
CA MET A 1 -19.96 -45.92 -15.82
C MET A 1 -20.01 -44.42 -15.58
N ILE A 2 -18.99 -43.83 -14.95
CA ILE A 2 -18.92 -42.38 -14.74
C ILE A 2 -18.63 -41.76 -16.10
N ASN A 3 -19.49 -40.86 -16.56
CA ASN A 3 -19.39 -40.27 -17.90
C ASN A 3 -18.22 -39.29 -17.95
N ASN A 4 -17.47 -39.23 -19.07
CA ASN A 4 -16.28 -38.36 -19.18
C ASN A 4 -16.59 -36.87 -18.94
N SER A 5 -17.82 -36.45 -19.28
CA SER A 5 -18.32 -35.10 -19.00
C SER A 5 -18.47 -34.83 -17.49
N LEU A 6 -18.91 -35.83 -16.72
CA LEU A 6 -19.03 -35.75 -15.26
C LEU A 6 -17.65 -35.73 -14.58
N ILE A 7 -16.67 -36.46 -15.12
CA ILE A 7 -15.28 -36.43 -14.64
C ILE A 7 -14.68 -35.05 -14.85
N LEU A 8 -14.85 -34.46 -16.04
CA LEU A 8 -14.36 -33.10 -16.32
C LEU A 8 -15.03 -32.06 -15.41
N PHE A 9 -16.35 -32.18 -15.19
CA PHE A 9 -17.09 -31.28 -14.31
C PHE A 9 -16.64 -31.40 -12.84
N ILE A 10 -16.38 -32.62 -12.36
CA ILE A 10 -15.84 -32.86 -11.03
C ILE A 10 -14.40 -32.34 -10.91
N LEU A 11 -13.54 -32.52 -11.92
CA LEU A 11 -12.19 -31.95 -11.91
C LEU A 11 -12.22 -30.43 -11.87
N ILE A 12 -13.08 -29.79 -12.68
CA ILE A 12 -13.26 -28.34 -12.65
C ILE A 12 -13.81 -27.90 -11.29
N LEU A 13 -14.90 -28.49 -10.78
CA LEU A 13 -15.45 -28.11 -9.47
C LEU A 13 -14.45 -28.33 -8.32
N THR A 14 -13.72 -29.44 -8.31
CA THR A 14 -12.74 -29.73 -7.25
C THR A 14 -11.56 -28.75 -7.29
N THR A 15 -11.11 -28.33 -8.49
CA THR A 15 -10.09 -27.27 -8.60
C THR A 15 -10.57 -25.92 -8.10
N TYR A 16 -11.86 -25.58 -8.27
CA TYR A 16 -12.45 -24.35 -7.74
C TYR A 16 -12.65 -24.39 -6.21
N ILE A 17 -12.97 -25.55 -5.65
CA ILE A 17 -13.23 -25.72 -4.19
C ILE A 17 -11.93 -25.77 -3.37
N LEU A 18 -10.80 -26.19 -3.97
CA LEU A 18 -9.55 -26.42 -3.24
C LEU A 18 -8.67 -25.18 -3.03
N CYS A 19 -8.96 -24.04 -3.66
CA CYS A 19 -8.10 -22.85 -3.60
C CYS A 19 -8.88 -21.57 -3.30
N ASP A 20 -9.65 -21.58 -2.21
CA ASP A 20 -10.19 -20.34 -1.65
C ASP A 20 -9.07 -19.53 -0.98
N PRO A 21 -8.92 -18.24 -1.32
CA PRO A 21 -7.88 -17.40 -0.73
C PRO A 21 -8.19 -17.13 0.76
N ILE A 22 -7.13 -17.17 1.57
CA ILE A 22 -7.14 -16.77 2.98
C ILE A 22 -6.95 -15.25 3.03
N GLU A 23 -8.02 -14.53 3.39
CA GLU A 23 -8.00 -13.09 3.61
C GLU A 23 -7.45 -12.76 5.00
N LEU A 24 -6.28 -12.12 5.07
CA LEU A 24 -5.73 -11.61 6.32
C LEU A 24 -6.28 -10.23 6.65
N SER A 25 -6.14 -9.83 7.93
CA SER A 25 -6.39 -8.47 8.36
C SER A 25 -5.48 -7.47 7.63
N GLU A 26 -6.01 -6.27 7.36
CA GLU A 26 -5.24 -5.18 6.76
C GLU A 26 -4.04 -4.81 7.65
N ILE A 27 -2.85 -4.82 7.06
CA ILE A 27 -1.61 -4.40 7.71
C ILE A 27 -1.40 -2.93 7.42
N ILE A 28 -1.33 -2.12 8.47
CA ILE A 28 -1.02 -0.69 8.39
C ILE A 28 0.48 -0.51 8.57
N ILE A 29 1.13 0.12 7.61
CA ILE A 29 2.57 0.37 7.60
C ILE A 29 2.77 1.87 7.55
N ARG A 30 3.41 2.43 8.55
CA ARG A 30 3.88 3.82 8.48
C ARG A 30 5.09 3.89 7.56
N GLU A 31 5.20 4.93 6.77
CA GLU A 31 6.44 5.14 6.01
C GLU A 31 7.65 5.32 6.95
N HIS A 32 8.84 5.12 6.40
CA HIS A 32 10.10 5.04 7.15
C HIS A 32 10.11 4.01 8.29
N THR A 33 9.19 3.04 8.28
CA THR A 33 9.28 1.88 9.17
C THR A 33 10.61 1.16 8.87
N PRO A 34 11.42 0.83 9.89
CA PRO A 34 12.77 0.33 9.68
C PRO A 34 12.85 -0.92 8.79
N ILE A 35 13.87 -0.97 7.93
CA ILE A 35 14.19 -2.17 7.16
C ILE A 35 14.40 -3.36 8.09
N GLY A 36 13.83 -4.51 7.74
CA GLY A 36 13.83 -5.73 8.54
C GLY A 36 12.69 -5.84 9.55
N HIS A 37 11.85 -4.80 9.69
CA HIS A 37 10.65 -4.86 10.52
C HIS A 37 9.74 -6.00 10.07
N LEU A 38 9.32 -6.84 11.02
CA LEU A 38 8.46 -7.99 10.79
C LEU A 38 7.00 -7.54 10.75
N LEU A 39 6.32 -7.79 9.63
CA LEU A 39 4.91 -7.42 9.44
C LEU A 39 3.98 -8.56 9.86
N VAL A 40 4.25 -9.77 9.36
CA VAL A 40 3.45 -10.95 9.65
C VAL A 40 4.26 -12.21 9.41
N THR A 41 3.91 -13.27 10.13
CA THR A 41 4.41 -14.62 9.89
C THR A 41 3.23 -15.50 9.44
N LEU A 42 3.31 -16.06 8.24
CA LEU A 42 2.23 -16.88 7.65
C LEU A 42 2.16 -18.31 8.22
N ASN A 43 3.13 -18.69 9.05
CA ASN A 43 3.25 -20.04 9.56
C ASN A 43 2.18 -20.37 10.61
N THR A 44 1.38 -21.40 10.32
CA THR A 44 0.54 -22.08 11.29
C THR A 44 1.09 -23.51 11.50
N THR A 45 1.76 -23.72 12.64
CA THR A 45 2.02 -25.03 13.30
C THR A 45 3.02 -26.03 12.66
N THR A 46 4.25 -26.01 13.19
CA THR A 46 5.05 -27.15 13.71
C THR A 46 5.38 -28.40 12.87
N THR A 47 5.28 -28.42 11.54
CA THR A 47 5.94 -29.48 10.76
C THR A 47 7.04 -28.89 9.87
N LYS A 48 8.30 -29.26 10.17
CA LYS A 48 9.53 -28.95 9.43
C LYS A 48 9.57 -29.60 8.03
N LEU A 49 8.42 -29.79 7.38
CA LEU A 49 8.40 -30.12 5.98
C LEU A 49 8.77 -28.86 5.19
N ARG A 50 9.32 -29.07 4.00
CA ARG A 50 9.95 -28.04 3.16
C ARG A 50 8.90 -27.09 2.58
N ASN A 51 8.24 -26.30 3.43
CA ASN A 51 7.30 -25.27 2.98
C ASN A 51 8.09 -24.22 2.21
N SER A 52 7.54 -23.82 1.06
CA SER A 52 8.06 -22.72 0.25
C SER A 52 6.96 -21.69 0.13
N TYR A 53 7.23 -20.48 0.60
CA TYR A 53 6.40 -19.30 0.36
C TYR A 53 6.92 -18.52 -0.83
N ARG A 54 6.03 -18.06 -1.71
CA ARG A 54 6.38 -17.26 -2.89
C ARG A 54 5.35 -16.18 -3.13
N PHE A 55 5.80 -15.00 -3.54
CA PHE A 55 4.90 -13.99 -4.06
C PHE A 55 4.23 -14.50 -5.34
N VAL A 56 2.92 -14.29 -5.42
CA VAL A 56 2.17 -14.45 -6.66
C VAL A 56 2.22 -13.10 -7.37
N SER A 57 2.87 -13.05 -8.54
CA SER A 57 3.01 -11.79 -9.28
C SER A 57 1.80 -11.53 -10.17
N ASN A 58 1.18 -10.37 -9.97
CA ASN A 58 0.16 -9.75 -10.82
C ASN A 58 0.46 -8.23 -10.97
N ASN A 59 -0.55 -7.34 -11.02
CA ASN A 59 -0.49 -5.89 -11.34
C ASN A 59 0.35 -5.01 -10.39
N HIS A 60 1.06 -5.60 -9.44
CA HIS A 60 1.70 -4.93 -8.30
C HIS A 60 3.15 -5.41 -8.09
N ARG A 61 3.84 -5.81 -9.16
CA ARG A 61 5.23 -6.31 -9.06
C ARG A 61 6.19 -5.26 -8.49
N GLU A 62 5.91 -3.98 -8.74
CA GLU A 62 6.72 -2.87 -8.21
C GLU A 62 6.62 -2.70 -6.70
N ILE A 63 5.46 -2.97 -6.07
CA ILE A 63 5.33 -2.89 -4.61
C ILE A 63 5.97 -4.10 -3.91
N GLN A 64 6.02 -5.27 -4.57
CA GLN A 64 6.62 -6.48 -3.98
C GLN A 64 8.10 -6.30 -3.63
N ARG A 65 8.85 -5.45 -4.34
CA ARG A 65 10.28 -5.18 -4.07
C ARG A 65 10.52 -4.55 -2.70
N TYR A 66 9.53 -3.89 -2.11
CA TYR A 66 9.63 -3.25 -0.79
C TYR A 66 9.53 -4.27 0.35
N PHE A 67 9.20 -5.52 0.03
CA PHE A 67 9.02 -6.58 1.01
C PHE A 67 9.95 -7.75 0.74
N SER A 68 10.51 -8.31 1.82
CA SER A 68 11.21 -9.59 1.79
C SER A 68 10.31 -10.66 2.36
N LEU A 69 10.20 -11.78 1.66
CA LEU A 69 9.49 -12.96 2.12
C LEU A 69 10.50 -14.08 2.36
N ASN A 70 10.59 -14.54 3.60
CA ASN A 70 11.37 -15.73 3.89
C ASN A 70 10.62 -16.96 3.35
N SER A 71 11.21 -17.62 2.35
CA SER A 71 10.58 -18.76 1.68
C SER A 71 10.36 -19.96 2.60
N SER A 72 11.10 -20.10 3.70
CA SER A 72 11.02 -21.24 4.61
C SER A 72 10.17 -20.96 5.84
N THR A 73 10.23 -19.74 6.39
CA THR A 73 9.52 -19.38 7.63
C THR A 73 8.17 -18.70 7.38
N GLY A 74 7.95 -18.14 6.18
CA GLY A 74 6.77 -17.35 5.87
C GLY A 74 6.77 -15.97 6.53
N GLU A 75 7.90 -15.50 7.04
CA GLU A 75 8.06 -14.14 7.55
C GLU A 75 8.05 -13.12 6.41
N LEU A 76 7.11 -12.19 6.46
CA LEU A 76 7.06 -11.01 5.60
C LEU A 76 7.64 -9.81 6.35
N ARG A 77 8.69 -9.20 5.79
CA ARG A 77 9.42 -8.08 6.41
C ARG A 77 9.63 -6.95 5.42
N ILE A 78 9.90 -5.75 5.92
CA ILE A 78 10.32 -4.60 5.09
C ILE A 78 11.72 -4.86 4.54
N ALA A 79 11.91 -4.73 3.23
CA ALA A 79 13.19 -4.94 2.56
C ALA A 79 13.85 -3.64 2.10
N ILE A 80 13.04 -2.66 1.72
CA ILE A 80 13.48 -1.35 1.24
C ILE A 80 12.68 -0.30 2.01
N ASP A 81 13.30 0.86 2.25
CA ASP A 81 12.59 1.99 2.85
C ASP A 81 11.32 2.31 2.06
N ILE A 82 10.23 2.49 2.79
CA ILE A 82 8.92 2.78 2.25
C ILE A 82 8.72 4.28 2.40
N ASP A 83 8.51 4.94 1.28
CA ASP A 83 8.20 6.35 1.14
C ASP A 83 6.89 6.42 0.35
N ARG A 84 5.86 7.01 0.95
CA ARG A 84 4.51 7.01 0.41
C ARG A 84 4.42 7.86 -0.85
N GLU A 85 5.17 8.97 -0.93
CA GLU A 85 5.16 9.93 -2.03
C GLU A 85 5.72 9.27 -3.29
N ILE A 86 6.72 8.40 -3.13
CA ILE A 86 7.27 7.58 -4.21
C ILE A 86 6.29 6.49 -4.63
N ILE A 87 5.78 5.70 -3.68
CA ILE A 87 5.02 4.47 -3.97
C ILE A 87 3.59 4.77 -4.46
N CYS A 88 2.95 5.81 -3.92
CA CYS A 88 1.54 6.11 -4.15
C CYS A 88 1.28 7.33 -5.03
N THR A 89 2.28 7.72 -5.81
CA THR A 89 2.31 8.80 -6.82
C THR A 89 0.96 9.50 -6.99
N HIS A 90 0.82 10.64 -6.32
CA HIS A 90 -0.24 11.65 -6.41
C HIS A 90 -1.45 11.26 -7.29
N ARG A 91 -2.39 10.43 -6.77
CA ARG A 91 -3.78 10.26 -7.29
C ARG A 91 -4.68 9.27 -6.54
N ARG A 92 -4.24 8.64 -5.45
CA ARG A 92 -5.09 7.72 -4.68
C ARG A 92 -5.54 8.35 -3.36
N ILE A 93 -6.83 8.27 -3.07
CA ILE A 93 -7.43 8.69 -1.78
C ILE A 93 -6.88 7.83 -0.63
N GLN A 94 -6.52 6.57 -0.92
CA GLN A 94 -5.87 5.66 0.02
C GLN A 94 -4.71 4.92 -0.66
N CYS A 95 -3.56 4.87 0.02
CA CYS A 95 -2.36 4.17 -0.45
C CYS A 95 -2.45 2.67 -0.11
N LYS A 96 -3.35 1.96 -0.81
CA LYS A 96 -3.65 0.54 -0.54
C LYS A 96 -3.14 -0.39 -1.64
N PHE A 97 -2.62 -1.54 -1.21
CA PHE A 97 -2.14 -2.62 -2.06
C PHE A 97 -2.62 -3.97 -1.55
N LEU A 98 -2.70 -4.96 -2.44
CA LEU A 98 -2.98 -6.35 -2.07
C LEU A 98 -1.78 -7.21 -2.44
N LEU A 99 -1.06 -7.71 -1.44
CA LEU A 99 -0.05 -8.73 -1.67
C LEU A 99 -0.70 -10.11 -1.70
N LYS A 100 -0.19 -10.96 -2.60
CA LYS A 100 -0.62 -12.35 -2.73
C LYS A 100 0.58 -13.25 -2.52
N ILE A 101 0.47 -14.19 -1.58
CA ILE A 101 1.54 -15.13 -1.25
C ILE A 101 0.99 -16.55 -1.31
N PHE A 102 1.68 -17.42 -2.04
CA PHE A 102 1.32 -18.83 -2.13
C PHE A 102 2.25 -19.68 -1.28
N GLU A 103 1.68 -20.57 -0.49
CA GLU A 103 2.36 -21.60 0.28
C GLU A 103 2.24 -22.94 -0.43
N LEU A 104 3.36 -23.44 -0.97
CA LEU A 104 3.35 -24.60 -1.87
C LEU A 104 2.88 -25.89 -1.22
N PHE A 105 3.24 -26.14 0.04
CA PHE A 105 3.00 -27.44 0.67
C PHE A 105 1.56 -27.62 1.13
N ASN A 106 0.99 -26.57 1.73
CA ASN A 106 -0.40 -26.57 2.19
C ASN A 106 -1.38 -26.09 1.11
N GLU A 107 -0.87 -25.75 -0.08
CA GLU A 107 -1.64 -25.19 -1.22
C GLU A 107 -2.48 -23.95 -0.86
N LYS A 108 -2.00 -23.15 0.10
CA LYS A 108 -2.72 -21.97 0.60
C LYS A 108 -2.34 -20.71 -0.17
N LEU A 109 -3.33 -19.94 -0.57
CA LEU A 109 -3.16 -18.59 -1.12
C LEU A 109 -3.54 -17.55 -0.06
N TYR A 110 -2.59 -16.73 0.37
CA TYR A 110 -2.82 -15.63 1.31
C TYR A 110 -3.01 -14.33 0.56
N HIS A 111 -4.06 -13.61 0.91
CA HIS A 111 -4.35 -12.24 0.50
C HIS A 111 -4.05 -11.32 1.69
N ILE A 112 -3.16 -10.36 1.46
CA ILE A 112 -2.65 -9.47 2.52
C ILE A 112 -2.88 -8.03 2.08
N PRO A 113 -3.96 -7.40 2.56
CA PRO A 113 -4.19 -5.98 2.31
C PRO A 113 -3.14 -5.17 3.09
N ILE A 114 -2.51 -4.22 2.40
CA ILE A 114 -1.53 -3.30 2.96
C ILE A 114 -2.04 -1.88 2.76
N LEU A 115 -2.05 -1.11 3.84
CA LEU A 115 -2.28 0.33 3.83
C LEU A 115 -0.99 1.03 4.26
N ILE A 116 -0.44 1.89 3.40
CA ILE A 116 0.65 2.77 3.78
C ILE A 116 0.05 4.04 4.40
N GLU A 117 0.43 4.31 5.65
CA GLU A 117 0.08 5.49 6.41
C GLU A 117 1.15 6.56 6.20
N ASP A 118 0.68 7.76 5.88
CA ASP A 118 1.44 8.99 5.68
C ASP A 118 2.06 9.46 7.00
N ILE A 119 3.32 9.88 6.98
CA ILE A 119 3.96 10.66 8.03
C ILE A 119 4.14 12.09 7.49
N ASN A 120 4.07 13.07 8.39
CA ASN A 120 4.34 14.47 8.03
C ASN A 120 5.86 14.72 8.09
N ASP A 121 6.60 14.25 7.08
CA ASP A 121 8.06 14.36 6.97
C ASP A 121 8.51 15.41 5.93
N HIS A 122 7.60 15.89 5.09
CA HIS A 122 7.81 17.05 4.25
C HIS A 122 7.36 18.32 4.98
N ARG A 123 8.02 19.43 4.66
CA ARG A 123 7.69 20.74 5.23
C ARG A 123 6.98 21.57 4.18
N PRO A 124 6.04 22.43 4.59
CA PRO A 124 5.33 23.29 3.66
C PRO A 124 6.31 24.22 2.94
N ILE A 125 6.13 24.31 1.63
CA ILE A 125 6.91 25.16 0.74
C ILE A 125 6.07 26.38 0.36
N PHE A 126 6.54 27.56 0.74
CA PHE A 126 5.97 28.82 0.25
C PHE A 126 6.50 29.10 -1.17
N PRO A 127 5.63 29.52 -2.11
CA PRO A 127 6.04 29.82 -3.48
C PRO A 127 6.99 31.01 -3.56
N TYR A 128 6.88 31.97 -2.63
CA TYR A 128 7.76 33.12 -2.53
C TYR A 128 8.95 32.83 -1.61
N LYS A 129 9.93 32.05 -2.09
CA LYS A 129 11.09 31.63 -1.27
C LYS A 129 12.09 32.76 -0.98
N THR A 130 12.17 33.77 -1.84
CA THR A 130 13.27 34.75 -1.83
C THR A 130 12.83 36.20 -2.03
N SER A 131 11.58 36.45 -2.42
CA SER A 131 11.00 37.79 -2.56
C SER A 131 9.98 38.03 -1.45
N PRO A 132 9.97 39.22 -0.82
CA PRO A 132 8.87 39.59 0.06
C PRO A 132 7.53 39.57 -0.69
N ILE A 133 6.46 39.24 0.03
CA ILE A 133 5.10 39.35 -0.49
C ILE A 133 4.72 40.83 -0.49
N GLU A 134 4.54 41.42 -1.66
CA GLU A 134 4.07 42.80 -1.81
C GLU A 134 2.54 42.84 -1.86
N LEU A 135 1.94 43.66 -1.00
CA LEU A 135 0.50 43.84 -0.89
C LEU A 135 0.18 45.33 -1.01
N HIS A 136 -0.80 45.67 -1.84
CA HIS A 136 -1.25 47.05 -2.02
C HIS A 136 -2.70 47.21 -1.55
N ILE A 137 -2.93 48.21 -0.71
CA ILE A 137 -4.26 48.57 -0.19
C ILE A 137 -4.45 50.07 -0.41
N SER A 138 -5.62 50.46 -0.95
CA SER A 138 -5.98 51.88 -1.07
C SER A 138 -6.29 52.46 0.30
N GLU A 139 -5.81 53.67 0.60
CA GLU A 139 -6.11 54.36 1.86
C GLU A 139 -7.62 54.55 2.11
N ASN A 140 -8.40 54.69 1.04
CA ASN A 140 -9.86 54.86 1.09
C ASN A 140 -10.61 53.52 1.13
N SER A 141 -9.91 52.42 1.38
CA SER A 141 -10.52 51.09 1.44
C SER A 141 -11.48 50.97 2.62
N PRO A 142 -12.75 50.59 2.40
CA PRO A 142 -13.69 50.39 3.48
C PRO A 142 -13.24 49.24 4.42
N PRO A 143 -13.46 49.38 5.74
CA PRO A 143 -13.14 48.32 6.70
C PRO A 143 -13.79 47.00 6.30
N TYR A 144 -13.04 45.90 6.43
CA TYR A 144 -13.51 44.52 6.22
C TYR A 144 -13.95 44.17 4.78
N GLN A 145 -13.75 45.05 3.79
CA GLN A 145 -14.13 44.78 2.39
C GLN A 145 -12.94 44.46 1.47
N SER A 146 -11.72 44.87 1.83
CA SER A 146 -10.52 44.54 1.07
C SER A 146 -10.17 43.06 1.20
N LYS A 147 -10.12 42.35 0.07
CA LYS A 147 -9.64 40.96 -0.03
C LYS A 147 -8.29 40.96 -0.74
N LEU A 148 -7.27 40.42 -0.09
CA LEU A 148 -5.95 40.23 -0.66
C LEU A 148 -5.72 38.73 -0.84
N PHE A 149 -5.28 38.33 -2.03
CA PHE A 149 -4.97 36.95 -2.34
C PHE A 149 -3.50 36.69 -2.11
N ILE A 150 -3.21 35.75 -1.23
CA ILE A 150 -1.86 35.26 -0.97
C ILE A 150 -1.82 33.81 -1.44
N GLN A 151 -0.79 33.43 -2.19
CA GLN A 151 -0.62 32.03 -2.56
C GLN A 151 -0.37 31.19 -1.32
N GLN A 152 -1.07 30.06 -1.23
CA GLN A 152 -0.92 29.10 -0.13
C GLN A 152 0.42 28.37 -0.25
N ALA A 153 0.94 27.89 0.88
CA ALA A 153 2.03 26.93 0.85
C ALA A 153 1.55 25.60 0.28
N TYR A 154 2.45 24.86 -0.35
CA TYR A 154 2.21 23.49 -0.82
C TYR A 154 3.08 22.52 -0.02
N ASP A 155 2.50 21.38 0.34
CA ASP A 155 3.18 20.29 1.02
C ASP A 155 3.00 18.97 0.27
N GLN A 156 4.03 18.14 0.25
CA GLN A 156 4.03 16.88 -0.51
C GLN A 156 3.23 15.79 0.21
N ASP A 157 3.12 15.89 1.54
CA ASP A 157 2.35 14.96 2.40
C ASP A 157 0.84 15.20 2.27
N GLN A 158 0.46 16.40 1.83
CA GLN A 158 -0.93 16.83 1.87
C GLN A 158 -1.80 15.94 0.97
N LEU A 159 -2.63 15.10 1.61
CA LEU A 159 -3.80 14.50 0.97
C LEU A 159 -4.54 15.62 0.23
N ARG A 160 -4.58 15.56 -1.11
CA ARG A 160 -5.32 16.53 -1.91
C ARG A 160 -6.74 16.60 -1.36
N GLN A 161 -7.06 17.69 -0.66
CA GLN A 161 -8.45 18.00 -0.35
C GLN A 161 -9.19 18.09 -1.70
N PRO A 162 -10.43 17.57 -1.80
CA PRO A 162 -11.23 17.80 -2.99
C PRO A 162 -11.26 19.31 -3.23
N GLN A 163 -10.85 19.74 -4.43
CA GLN A 163 -11.01 21.14 -4.80
C GLN A 163 -12.51 21.48 -4.70
N PRO A 164 -12.87 22.60 -4.07
CA PRO A 164 -14.26 23.03 -3.98
C PRO A 164 -14.87 23.25 -5.36
#